data_AF-A0A920TJV5-F1
#
_entry.id   AF-A0A920TJV5-F1
#
_cell.length_a   1.000
_cell.length_b   1.000
_cell.length_c   1.000
_cell.angle_alpha   90.00
_cell.angle_beta   90.00
_cell.angle_gamma   90.00
#
_symmetry.space_group_name_H-M   'P 1'
#
loop_
_entity.id
_entity.type
_entity.pdbx_description
1 polymer ?
#
loop_
_entity_poly.entity_id
_entity_poly.type
_entity_poly.pdbx_seq_one_letter_code
_entity_poly.pdbx_strand_id
1 'polypeptide(L)' 'MSGKYKLDNRNAGIAVRMLERVTSIFEDHGIKYVLTAGTLLGIYRENRLLPWDNDMDLRVFREDENQITKVIPR' A
#
# COMPACT_ATOMS: atom_id res chain seq x y z
N MET A 1 -4.76 -0.04 15.36
CA MET A 1 -5.07 1.40 15.53
C MET A 1 -6.44 1.70 14.92
N SER A 2 -7.25 2.59 15.49
CA SER A 2 -8.59 2.93 14.99
C SER A 2 -8.58 4.26 14.20
N GLY A 3 -8.02 4.25 13.00
CA GLY A 3 -8.20 5.31 12.01
C GLY A 3 -9.68 5.57 11.69
N LYS A 4 -10.01 6.85 11.44
CA LYS A 4 -11.38 7.36 11.20
C LYS A 4 -12.06 6.74 9.98
N TYR A 5 -11.29 6.40 8.96
CA TYR A 5 -11.80 5.85 7.70
C TYR A 5 -11.47 4.37 7.62
N LYS A 6 -12.48 3.56 7.33
CA LYS A 6 -12.34 2.13 7.06
C LYS A 6 -12.30 1.89 5.56
N LEU A 7 -11.60 0.86 5.09
CA LEU A 7 -11.50 0.47 3.67
C LEU A 7 -12.79 -0.20 3.16
N ASP A 8 -13.92 0.43 3.42
CA ASP A 8 -15.25 -0.06 3.08
C ASP A 8 -15.69 0.40 1.68
N ASN A 9 -16.92 0.09 1.30
CA ASN A 9 -17.48 0.38 -0.02
C ASN A 9 -17.42 1.87 -0.43
N ARG A 10 -17.17 2.79 0.51
CA ARG A 10 -17.07 4.23 0.22
C ARG A 10 -15.70 4.66 -0.29
N ASN A 11 -14.63 3.97 0.11
CA ASN A 11 -13.26 4.41 -0.17
C ASN A 11 -12.30 3.28 -0.61
N ALA A 12 -12.70 2.01 -0.55
CA ALA A 12 -11.86 0.88 -0.95
C ALA A 12 -11.29 1.05 -2.38
N GLY A 13 -12.12 1.50 -3.32
CA GLY A 13 -11.65 1.75 -4.70
C GLY A 13 -10.64 2.89 -4.80
N ILE A 14 -10.74 3.91 -3.93
CA ILE A 14 -9.72 4.98 -3.86
C ILE A 14 -8.43 4.42 -3.29
N ALA A 15 -8.51 3.62 -2.22
CA ALA A 15 -7.37 2.99 -1.58
C ALA A 15 -6.61 2.06 -2.55
N VAL A 16 -7.33 1.23 -3.32
CA VAL A 16 -6.71 0.38 -4.36
C VAL A 16 -5.96 1.24 -5.39
N ARG A 17 -6.55 2.32 -5.90
CA ARG A 17 -5.86 3.22 -6.84
C ARG A 17 -4.65 3.91 -6.23
N MET A 18 -4.69 4.26 -4.94
CA MET A 18 -3.53 4.80 -4.23
C MET A 18 -2.42 3.76 -4.11
N LEU A 19 -2.76 2.51 -3.78
CA LEU A 19 -1.80 1.41 -3.71
C LEU A 19 -1.16 1.14 -5.07
N GLU A 20 -1.96 1.05 -6.13
CA GLU A 20 -1.47 0.93 -7.52
C GLU A 20 -0.56 2.09 -7.91
N ARG A 21 -0.91 3.33 -7.52
CA ARG A 21 -0.09 4.49 -7.82
C ARG A 21 1.27 4.45 -7.12
N VAL A 22 1.31 4.09 -5.84
CA VAL A 22 2.57 3.99 -5.07
C VAL A 22 3.44 2.86 -5.61
N THR A 23 2.83 1.70 -5.88
CA THR A 23 3.55 0.53 -6.40
C THR A 23 4.12 0.78 -7.79
N SER A 24 3.35 1.41 -8.69
CA SER A 24 3.85 1.84 -10.00
C SER A 24 5.04 2.81 -9.89
N ILE A 25 5.04 3.75 -8.93
CA ILE A 25 6.21 4.62 -8.71
C ILE A 25 7.44 3.81 -8.28
N PHE A 26 7.26 2.80 -7.42
CA PHE A 26 8.36 1.93 -7.01
C PHE A 26 8.87 1.08 -8.18
N GLU A 27 7.98 0.52 -9.00
CA GLU A 27 8.32 -0.22 -10.21
C GLU A 27 9.11 0.63 -11.22
N ASP A 28 8.64 1.85 -11.49
CA ASP A 28 9.27 2.80 -12.42
C ASP A 28 10.71 3.17 -12.00
N HIS A 29 11.01 3.13 -10.70
CA HIS A 29 12.33 3.45 -10.13
C HIS A 29 13.13 2.22 -9.73
N GLY A 30 12.64 1.00 -10.04
CA GLY A 30 13.32 -0.25 -9.71
C GLY A 30 13.43 -0.54 -8.21
N ILE A 31 12.57 0.07 -7.39
CA ILE A 31 12.54 -0.12 -5.94
C ILE A 31 11.75 -1.39 -5.64
N LYS A 32 12.40 -2.34 -4.95
CA LYS A 32 11.73 -3.58 -4.57
C LYS A 32 10.85 -3.34 -3.35
N TYR A 33 9.64 -3.87 -3.41
CA TYR A 33 8.69 -3.80 -2.31
C TYR A 33 7.93 -5.11 -2.13
N VAL A 34 7.31 -5.25 -0.96
CA VAL A 34 6.35 -6.31 -0.66
C VAL A 34 5.12 -5.72 0.02
N LEU A 35 3.94 -6.22 -0.34
CA LEU A 35 2.75 -6.03 0.49
C LEU A 35 2.95 -6.78 1.81
N THR A 36 2.47 -6.23 2.91
CA THR A 36 2.61 -6.89 4.22
C THR A 36 1.31 -6.81 5.03
N ALA A 37 1.29 -7.50 6.17
CA ALA A 37 0.24 -7.41 7.20
C ALA A 37 -1.19 -7.58 6.64
N GLY A 38 -2.13 -6.73 7.04
CA GLY A 38 -3.54 -6.81 6.64
C GLY A 38 -3.74 -6.62 5.14
N THR A 39 -2.89 -5.83 4.49
CA THR A 39 -2.93 -5.58 3.05
C THR A 39 -2.63 -6.83 2.24
N LEU A 40 -1.52 -7.51 2.54
CA LEU A 40 -1.17 -8.78 1.89
C LEU A 40 -2.24 -9.84 2.15
N LEU A 41 -2.67 -9.97 3.41
CA LEU A 41 -3.67 -10.97 3.79
C LEU A 41 -4.99 -10.77 3.05
N GLY A 42 -5.49 -9.53 2.99
CA GLY A 42 -6.74 -9.22 2.29
C GLY A 42 -6.63 -9.54 0.80
N ILE A 43 -5.58 -9.04 0.14
CA ILE A 43 -5.40 -9.24 -1.30
C ILE A 43 -5.27 -10.74 -1.62
N TYR A 44 -4.47 -11.49 -0.85
CA TYR A 44 -4.25 -12.91 -1.13
C TYR A 44 -5.47 -13.79 -0.78
N ARG A 45 -6.11 -13.57 0.38
CA ARG A 45 -7.19 -14.45 0.88
C ARG A 45 -8.57 -14.08 0.35
N GLU A 46 -8.86 -12.78 0.24
CA GLU A 46 -10.20 -12.25 -0.06
C GLU A 46 -10.29 -11.62 -1.46
N ASN A 47 -9.17 -11.53 -2.18
CA ASN A 47 -9.04 -10.78 -3.44
C ASN A 47 -9.48 -9.31 -3.32
N ARG A 48 -9.30 -8.71 -2.14
CA ARG A 48 -9.67 -7.31 -1.84
C ARG A 48 -9.00 -6.82 -0.55
N LEU A 49 -8.92 -5.51 -0.37
CA LEU A 49 -8.53 -4.92 0.92
C LEU A 49 -9.57 -5.26 2.00
N LEU A 50 -9.11 -5.46 3.25
CA LEU A 50 -10.00 -5.83 4.34
C LEU A 50 -10.88 -4.63 4.73
N PRO A 51 -12.22 -4.78 4.76
CA PRO A 51 -13.13 -3.63 4.89
C PRO A 51 -13.14 -3.04 6.30
N TRP A 52 -12.58 -3.75 7.27
CA TRP A 52 -12.39 -3.29 8.64
C TRP A 52 -11.00 -2.71 8.90
N ASP A 53 -10.08 -2.77 7.93
CA ASP A 53 -8.80 -2.05 7.99
C ASP A 53 -9.00 -0.56 7.71
N ASN A 54 -7.98 0.23 8.04
CA ASN A 54 -7.96 1.68 7.86
C ASN A 54 -6.66 2.22 7.26
N ASP A 55 -5.74 1.33 6.92
CA ASP A 55 -4.43 1.60 6.35
C ASP A 55 -4.07 0.55 5.29
N MET A 56 -2.96 0.79 4.61
CA MET A 56 -2.34 -0.18 3.72
C MET A 56 -0.84 -0.21 3.99
N ASP A 57 -0.28 -1.40 4.04
CA ASP A 57 1.12 -1.60 4.42
C ASP A 57 1.96 -2.14 3.26
N LEU A 58 3.05 -1.43 3.00
CA LEU A 58 4.14 -1.82 2.11
C LEU A 58 5.44 -1.85 2.90
N ARG A 59 6.33 -2.79 2.56
CA ARG A 59 7.71 -2.77 3.01
C ARG A 59 8.64 -2.67 1.83
N VAL A 60 9.74 -1.96 2.03
CA VAL A 60 10.82 -1.80 1.07
C VAL A 60 12.09 -2.39 1.68
N PHE A 61 13.02 -2.79 0.82
CA PHE A 61 14.31 -3.29 1.26
C PHE A 61 15.16 -2.13 1.79
N ARG A 62 15.96 -2.40 2.82
CA ARG A 62 16.76 -1.35 3.48
C ARG A 62 17.77 -0.72 2.52
N GLU A 63 18.25 -1.52 1.59
CA GLU A 63 19.16 -1.14 0.53
C GLU A 63 18.55 -0.05 -0.38
N ASP A 64 17.22 0.00 -0.50
CA ASP A 64 16.47 0.95 -1.33
C ASP A 64 15.92 2.16 -0.55
N GLU A 65 16.17 2.26 0.77
CA GLU A 65 15.64 3.33 1.64
C GLU A 65 15.98 4.74 1.12
N ASN A 66 17.20 4.92 0.60
CA ASN A 66 17.68 6.19 0.06
C ASN A 66 16.96 6.61 -1.24
N GLN A 67 16.33 5.67 -1.95
CA GLN A 67 15.58 5.97 -3.17
C GLN A 67 14.18 6.47 -2.84
N ILE A 68 13.57 5.96 -1.77
CA ILE A 68 12.21 6.32 -1.33
C ILE A 68 12.05 7.83 -1.12
N THR A 69 13.01 8.45 -0.44
CA THR A 69 12.97 9.90 -0.16
C THR A 69 13.10 10.77 -1.41
N LYS A 70 13.59 10.22 -2.52
CA LYS A 70 13.72 10.93 -3.80
C LYS A 70 12.46 10.84 -4.66
N VAL A 71 11.71 9.74 -4.52
CA VAL A 71 10.56 9.44 -5.39
C VAL A 71 9.23 9.83 -4.76
N ILE A 72 9.16 9.92 -3.43
CA ILE A 72 7.97 10.39 -2.72
C ILE A 72 7.99 11.93 -2.73
N PRO A 73 7.02 12.60 -3.37
CA PRO A 73 6.90 14.05 -3.33
C PRO A 73 6.67 14.53 -1.89
N ARG A 74 7.25 15.69 -1.54
CA ARG A 74 6.96 16.39 -0.28
C ARG A 74 5.57 17.04 -0.28
#